data_AF-A0AAD8A6H5-F1
#
_entry.id   AF-A0AAD8A6H5-F1
#
_cell.length_a   1.000
_cell.length_b   1.000
_cell.length_c   1.000
_cell.angle_alpha   90.00
_cell.angle_beta   90.00
_cell.angle_gamma   90.00
#
_symmetry.space_group_name_H-M   'P 1'
#
loop_
_entity.id
_entity.type
_entity.pdbx_description
1 polymer ?
#
loop_
_entity_poly.entity_id
_entity_poly.type
_entity_poly.pdbx_seq_one_letter_code
_entity_poly.pdbx_strand_id
1 'polypeptide(L)'
;MRGSVFNVKFVIAFPKIRDIAFNPVIQFVGDQLSRYQIFNVVLILPRTDNVYLDSSLQPRSSLISELYTWFPFKDYKHCHEFNGLTFLDRWISSPSGRFEYQRNLFPPKFPKVFNGCPLNYGSLITDARSVEFEWYVLDIIFRSLNITLVNANDDGKVDIFICSQAVNLMNALNTFLTTENPHHLRFTFPHMFTEFRWYVPCPKPDMRHGNFYKVFDASLWLLFFVTCVLFSVIIFLMRKSFVDGDANYQNISYTGYCVWAIATSVSVPEMPKTTRLRIAFIVIIAYSFAMSTVFQSFFTSHLIEPGFEKQLSSFDELQKKGFYLTWAEEYTNGVVCEFYEF
;
A
#
# COMPACT_ATOMS: atom_id res chain seq x y z
N MET A 1 -9.83 -10.33 10.49
CA MET A 1 -11.11 -10.77 11.09
C MET A 1 -11.73 -11.80 10.16
N ARG A 2 -12.05 -13.01 10.64
CA ARG A 2 -12.74 -14.05 9.86
C ARG A 2 -14.12 -13.52 9.47
N GLY A 3 -14.35 -13.26 8.19
CA GLY A 3 -15.68 -12.91 7.68
C GLY A 3 -16.64 -14.07 7.97
N SER A 4 -17.51 -13.89 8.95
CA SER A 4 -18.64 -14.78 9.19
C SER A 4 -19.62 -14.59 8.04
N VAL A 5 -19.42 -15.32 6.94
CA VAL A 5 -20.55 -15.73 6.11
C VAL A 5 -21.49 -16.42 7.09
N PHE A 6 -22.65 -15.81 7.34
CA PHE A 6 -23.71 -16.43 8.11
C PHE A 6 -24.02 -17.78 7.45
N ASN A 7 -23.43 -18.84 7.99
CA ASN A 7 -23.63 -20.21 7.54
C ASN A 7 -24.95 -20.71 8.12
N VAL A 8 -26.00 -19.92 7.88
CA VAL A 8 -27.34 -20.19 8.38
C VAL A 8 -27.92 -21.26 7.49
N LYS A 9 -28.34 -22.34 8.14
CA LYS A 9 -28.93 -23.51 7.53
C LYS A 9 -30.42 -23.46 7.77
N PHE A 10 -31.19 -23.46 6.69
CA PHE A 10 -32.65 -23.42 6.75
C PHE A 10 -33.22 -24.82 6.58
N VAL A 11 -34.17 -25.18 7.43
CA VAL A 11 -34.96 -26.40 7.28
C VAL A 11 -36.42 -25.97 7.24
N ILE A 12 -37.10 -26.25 6.12
CA ILE A 12 -38.50 -25.89 5.91
C ILE A 12 -39.28 -27.19 5.79
N ALA A 13 -40.12 -27.47 6.78
CA ALA A 13 -41.02 -28.62 6.75
C ALA A 13 -42.39 -28.20 6.26
N PHE A 14 -42.89 -28.88 5.23
CA PHE A 14 -44.24 -28.65 4.74
C PHE A 14 -45.21 -29.64 5.38
N PRO A 15 -46.45 -29.22 5.68
CA PRO A 15 -47.53 -30.17 5.91
C PRO A 15 -47.85 -30.93 4.62
N LYS A 16 -48.68 -31.97 4.70
CA LYS A 16 -49.14 -32.72 3.52
C LYS A 16 -49.85 -31.75 2.55
N ILE A 17 -49.23 -31.53 1.40
CA ILE A 17 -49.77 -30.69 0.32
C ILE A 17 -50.59 -31.60 -0.60
N ARG A 18 -51.74 -31.12 -1.11
CA ARG A 18 -52.49 -31.84 -2.15
C ARG A 18 -51.69 -31.82 -3.45
N ASP A 19 -51.69 -32.91 -4.21
CA ASP A 19 -50.89 -33.05 -5.44
C ASP A 19 -51.07 -31.87 -6.42
N ILE A 20 -52.31 -31.37 -6.54
CA ILE A 20 -52.67 -30.24 -7.43
C ILE A 20 -51.96 -28.93 -7.01
N ALA A 21 -51.73 -28.74 -5.71
CA ALA A 21 -51.10 -27.53 -5.17
C ALA A 21 -49.59 -27.66 -4.97
N PHE A 22 -49.01 -28.85 -5.20
CA PHE A 22 -47.60 -29.13 -4.91
C PHE A 22 -46.64 -28.28 -5.75
N ASN A 23 -46.71 -28.40 -7.07
CA ASN A 23 -45.84 -27.66 -8.00
C ASN A 23 -45.92 -26.13 -7.82
N PRO A 24 -47.11 -25.48 -7.76
CA PRO A 24 -47.17 -24.03 -7.63
C PRO A 24 -46.62 -23.52 -6.29
N VAL A 25 -46.82 -24.26 -5.20
CA VAL A 25 -46.27 -23.89 -3.88
C VAL A 25 -44.75 -24.02 -3.87
N ILE A 26 -44.20 -25.12 -4.41
CA ILE A 26 -42.76 -25.33 -4.47
C ILE A 26 -42.08 -24.30 -5.37
N GLN A 27 -42.66 -23.99 -6.54
CA GLN A 27 -42.13 -22.95 -7.41
C GLN A 27 -42.13 -21.59 -6.71
N PHE A 28 -43.25 -21.21 -6.08
CA PHE A 28 -43.34 -19.95 -5.35
C PHE A 28 -42.28 -19.83 -4.24
N VAL A 29 -42.12 -20.88 -3.42
CA VAL A 29 -41.11 -20.90 -2.35
C VAL A 29 -39.71 -20.86 -2.94
N GLY A 30 -39.46 -21.62 -4.01
CA GLY A 30 -38.20 -21.63 -4.73
C GLY A 30 -37.81 -20.24 -5.25
N ASP A 31 -38.74 -19.56 -5.91
CA ASP A 31 -38.55 -18.21 -6.46
C ASP A 31 -38.25 -17.20 -5.35
N GLN A 32 -38.93 -17.28 -4.19
CA GLN A 32 -38.62 -16.42 -3.04
C GLN A 32 -37.22 -16.71 -2.49
N LEU A 33 -36.85 -17.99 -2.31
CA LEU A 33 -35.52 -18.36 -1.83
C LEU A 33 -34.42 -17.89 -2.79
N SER A 34 -34.66 -18.00 -4.10
CA SER A 34 -33.79 -17.49 -5.16
C SER A 34 -33.62 -15.98 -5.07
N ARG A 35 -34.74 -15.25 -4.93
CA ARG A 35 -34.78 -13.79 -4.84
C ARG A 35 -33.97 -13.25 -3.67
N TYR A 36 -34.04 -13.92 -2.51
CA TYR A 36 -33.28 -13.58 -1.32
C TYR A 36 -31.90 -14.26 -1.23
N GLN A 37 -31.45 -14.96 -2.28
CA GLN A 37 -30.16 -15.66 -2.34
C GLN A 37 -29.95 -16.69 -1.20
N ILE A 38 -31.01 -17.39 -0.81
CA ILE A 38 -30.99 -18.42 0.24
C ILE A 38 -30.80 -19.81 -0.39
N PHE A 39 -29.55 -20.29 -0.40
CA PHE A 39 -29.18 -21.56 -1.04
C PHE A 39 -29.04 -22.74 -0.07
N ASN A 40 -28.68 -22.49 1.19
CA ASN A 40 -28.48 -23.51 2.22
C ASN A 40 -29.81 -23.93 2.87
N VAL A 41 -30.67 -24.56 2.08
CA VAL A 41 -32.02 -24.95 2.50
C VAL A 41 -32.26 -26.45 2.31
N VAL A 42 -32.98 -27.05 3.26
CA VAL A 42 -33.52 -28.41 3.17
C VAL A 42 -35.04 -28.31 3.29
N LEU A 43 -35.75 -28.79 2.27
CA LEU A 43 -37.20 -28.89 2.27
C LEU A 43 -37.59 -30.31 2.67
N ILE A 44 -38.45 -30.43 3.69
CA ILE A 44 -38.98 -31.71 4.15
C ILE A 44 -40.40 -31.84 3.63
N LEU A 45 -40.63 -32.87 2.82
CA LEU A 45 -41.92 -33.16 2.19
C LEU A 45 -42.46 -34.49 2.73
N PRO A 46 -43.59 -34.50 3.45
CA PRO A 46 -44.15 -35.72 4.01
C PRO A 46 -44.84 -36.54 2.92
N ARG A 47 -44.47 -37.81 2.85
CA ARG A 47 -45.10 -38.84 2.02
C ARG A 47 -45.68 -39.92 2.93
N THR A 48 -46.98 -40.14 2.83
CA THR A 48 -47.65 -41.23 3.54
C THR A 48 -47.66 -42.46 2.64
N ASP A 49 -46.69 -43.36 2.81
CA ASP A 49 -46.70 -44.66 2.14
C ASP A 49 -47.09 -45.75 3.16
N ASN A 50 -47.88 -46.73 2.71
CA ASN A 50 -48.20 -47.92 3.49
C ASN A 50 -47.03 -48.90 3.39
N VAL A 51 -46.28 -49.08 4.48
CA VAL A 51 -45.18 -50.06 4.52
C VAL A 51 -45.73 -51.40 5.01
N TYR A 52 -45.64 -52.42 4.17
CA TYR A 52 -45.98 -53.79 4.54
C TYR A 52 -44.83 -54.38 5.37
N LEU A 53 -44.96 -54.30 6.70
CA LEU A 53 -44.13 -55.06 7.63
C LEU A 53 -44.79 -56.42 7.82
N ASP A 54 -44.21 -57.43 7.17
CA ASP A 54 -44.32 -58.89 7.37
C ASP A 54 -45.65 -59.50 7.87
N SER A 55 -46.19 -60.41 7.04
CA SER A 55 -47.17 -61.51 7.23
C SER A 55 -48.38 -61.38 8.19
N SER A 56 -48.62 -60.23 8.80
CA SER A 56 -49.87 -59.89 9.50
C SER A 56 -50.55 -58.72 8.79
N LEU A 57 -51.74 -58.99 8.25
CA LEU A 57 -52.54 -58.12 7.36
C LEU A 57 -53.11 -56.87 8.07
N GLN A 58 -52.27 -56.00 8.62
CA GLN A 58 -52.68 -54.63 8.98
C GLN A 58 -51.64 -53.61 8.50
N PRO A 59 -51.98 -52.75 7.53
CA PRO A 59 -51.07 -51.70 7.07
C PRO A 59 -50.83 -50.72 8.21
N ARG A 60 -49.59 -50.64 8.71
CA ARG A 60 -49.15 -49.49 9.52
C ARG A 60 -48.59 -48.45 8.57
N SER A 61 -49.33 -47.37 8.37
CA SER A 61 -48.85 -46.19 7.65
C SER A 61 -47.66 -45.61 8.42
N SER A 62 -46.43 -45.77 7.90
CA SER A 62 -45.28 -45.04 8.43
C SER A 62 -45.16 -43.73 7.66
N LEU A 63 -45.09 -42.60 8.38
CA LEU A 63 -44.75 -41.34 7.76
C LEU A 63 -43.30 -41.42 7.24
N ILE A 64 -43.15 -41.31 5.92
CA ILE A 64 -41.86 -41.21 5.25
C ILE A 64 -41.69 -39.74 4.87
N SER A 65 -40.62 -39.09 5.32
CA SER A 65 -40.35 -37.72 4.90
C SER A 65 -39.22 -37.71 3.89
N GLU A 66 -39.46 -37.18 2.70
CA GLU A 66 -38.42 -37.01 1.69
C GLU A 66 -37.80 -35.62 1.84
N LEU A 67 -36.48 -35.56 1.77
CA LEU A 67 -35.69 -34.35 1.94
C LEU A 67 -35.18 -33.90 0.59
N TYR A 68 -35.39 -32.62 0.29
CA TYR A 68 -35.02 -32.01 -0.96
C TYR A 68 -34.20 -30.75 -0.73
N THR A 69 -33.45 -30.36 -1.75
CA THR A 69 -32.72 -29.09 -1.78
C THR A 69 -32.64 -28.61 -3.22
N TRP A 70 -32.01 -27.46 -3.48
CA TRP A 70 -31.75 -27.00 -4.83
C TRP A 70 -30.30 -26.53 -5.00
N PHE A 71 -29.87 -26.36 -6.25
CA PHE A 71 -28.51 -25.97 -6.60
C PHE A 71 -28.57 -24.82 -7.62
N PRO A 72 -28.19 -23.58 -7.22
CA PRO A 72 -28.38 -22.37 -8.04
C PRO A 72 -27.50 -22.32 -9.29
N PHE A 73 -26.46 -23.16 -9.40
CA PHE A 73 -25.49 -23.15 -10.51
C PHE A 73 -25.44 -24.50 -11.25
N LYS A 74 -26.51 -25.30 -11.14
CA LYS A 74 -26.56 -26.62 -11.79
C LYS A 74 -26.73 -26.51 -13.31
N ASP A 75 -27.44 -25.49 -13.77
CA ASP A 75 -27.69 -25.21 -15.18
C ASP A 75 -27.13 -23.82 -15.53
N TYR A 76 -26.26 -23.76 -16.53
CA TYR A 76 -25.61 -22.53 -16.98
C TYR A 76 -26.59 -21.50 -17.57
N LYS A 77 -27.79 -21.95 -17.98
CA LYS A 77 -28.84 -21.07 -18.51
C LYS A 77 -29.67 -20.39 -17.42
N HIS A 78 -29.72 -20.99 -16.23
CA HIS A 78 -30.59 -20.58 -15.12
C HIS A 78 -29.75 -20.38 -13.85
N CYS A 79 -28.66 -19.61 -13.97
CA CYS A 79 -27.78 -19.33 -12.85
C CYS A 79 -28.48 -18.39 -11.88
N HIS A 80 -28.47 -18.74 -10.59
CA HIS A 80 -29.19 -18.02 -9.52
C HIS A 80 -30.71 -18.09 -9.59
N GLU A 81 -31.27 -18.90 -10.49
CA GLU A 81 -32.72 -19.09 -10.63
C GLU A 81 -33.12 -20.46 -10.09
N PHE A 82 -34.30 -20.51 -9.48
CA PHE A 82 -34.83 -21.77 -8.98
C PHE A 82 -35.29 -22.65 -10.16
N ASN A 83 -34.49 -23.68 -10.45
CA ASN A 83 -34.78 -24.66 -11.50
C ASN A 83 -35.03 -26.06 -10.89
N GLY A 84 -36.00 -26.11 -9.97
CA GLY A 84 -36.51 -27.36 -9.41
C GLY A 84 -35.71 -27.96 -8.25
N LEU A 85 -36.31 -29.00 -7.66
CA LEU A 85 -35.78 -29.68 -6.48
C LEU A 85 -34.86 -30.85 -6.85
N THR A 86 -33.86 -31.06 -6.01
CA THR A 86 -32.94 -32.19 -6.02
C THR A 86 -33.16 -33.01 -4.75
N PHE A 87 -33.49 -34.29 -4.92
CA PHE A 87 -33.63 -35.24 -3.83
C PHE A 87 -32.31 -35.41 -3.07
N LEU A 88 -32.35 -35.29 -1.75
CA LEU A 88 -31.23 -35.53 -0.86
C LEU A 88 -31.30 -36.91 -0.24
N ASP A 89 -32.33 -37.15 0.57
CA ASP A 89 -32.43 -38.33 1.41
C ASP A 89 -33.89 -38.59 1.79
N ARG A 90 -34.13 -39.72 2.44
CA ARG A 90 -35.43 -40.13 2.96
C ARG A 90 -35.31 -40.46 4.44
N TRP A 91 -36.20 -39.91 5.25
CA TRP A 91 -36.33 -40.21 6.66
C TRP A 91 -37.37 -41.32 6.89
N ILE A 92 -36.94 -42.40 7.53
CA ILE A 92 -37.77 -43.56 7.87
C ILE A 92 -38.02 -43.55 9.38
N SER A 93 -39.29 -43.39 9.79
CA SER A 93 -39.68 -43.13 11.18
C SER A 93 -39.59 -44.34 12.14
N SER A 94 -39.55 -45.59 11.65
CA SER A 94 -39.73 -46.79 12.50
C SER A 94 -38.54 -47.76 12.50
N PRO A 95 -38.10 -48.33 13.65
CA PRO A 95 -38.44 -47.99 15.05
C PRO A 95 -37.50 -46.96 15.72
N SER A 96 -36.36 -46.59 15.10
CA SER A 96 -35.35 -45.71 15.72
C SER A 96 -35.06 -44.43 14.93
N GLY A 97 -35.83 -44.13 13.86
CA GLY A 97 -35.60 -42.97 13.00
C GLY A 97 -34.24 -43.02 12.28
N ARG A 98 -34.22 -43.25 10.98
CA ARG A 98 -32.95 -43.21 10.22
C ARG A 98 -33.10 -42.56 8.86
N PHE A 99 -32.02 -41.91 8.43
CA PHE A 99 -31.83 -41.54 7.03
C PHE A 99 -31.49 -42.80 6.23
N GLU A 100 -32.19 -43.00 5.11
CA GLU A 100 -32.04 -44.17 4.24
C GLU A 100 -30.64 -44.21 3.61
N TYR A 101 -30.16 -43.07 3.11
CA TYR A 101 -28.89 -42.97 2.39
C TYR A 101 -27.77 -42.30 3.20
N GLN A 102 -28.09 -41.74 4.38
CA GLN A 102 -27.16 -41.03 5.26
C GLN A 102 -26.35 -39.93 4.54
N ARG A 103 -26.98 -39.22 3.60
CA ARG A 103 -26.31 -38.16 2.83
C ARG A 103 -26.14 -36.90 3.65
N ASN A 104 -25.16 -36.08 3.27
CA ASN A 104 -25.01 -34.74 3.83
C ASN A 104 -26.25 -33.90 3.47
N LEU A 105 -27.00 -33.45 4.48
CA LEU A 105 -28.19 -32.61 4.32
C LEU A 105 -27.87 -31.21 3.77
N PHE A 106 -26.65 -30.73 3.97
CA PHE A 106 -26.19 -29.43 3.49
C PHE A 106 -24.94 -29.63 2.61
N PRO A 107 -25.09 -30.19 1.40
CA PRO A 107 -23.99 -30.32 0.48
C PRO A 107 -23.50 -28.94 0.02
N PRO A 108 -22.22 -28.79 -0.36
CA PRO A 108 -21.70 -27.54 -0.87
C PRO A 108 -22.50 -27.08 -2.09
N LYS A 109 -22.99 -25.83 -2.04
CA LYS A 109 -23.88 -25.24 -3.06
C LYS A 109 -23.15 -24.54 -4.19
N PHE A 110 -21.90 -24.17 -3.95
CA PHE A 110 -21.07 -23.49 -4.93
C PHE A 110 -20.17 -24.51 -5.63
N PRO A 111 -20.24 -24.62 -6.96
CA PRO A 111 -19.33 -25.47 -7.70
C PRO A 111 -17.93 -24.85 -7.73
N LYS A 112 -16.92 -25.68 -8.05
CA LYS A 112 -15.55 -25.19 -8.30
C LYS A 112 -15.42 -24.52 -9.67
N VAL A 113 -16.32 -24.86 -10.60
CA VAL A 113 -16.36 -24.39 -11.99
C VAL A 113 -17.83 -24.09 -12.33
N PHE A 114 -18.10 -22.89 -12.83
CA PHE A 114 -19.45 -22.36 -13.06
C PHE A 114 -19.98 -22.57 -14.48
N ASN A 115 -19.22 -23.27 -15.33
CA ASN A 115 -19.64 -23.71 -16.68
C ASN A 115 -20.23 -22.60 -17.56
N GLY A 116 -19.72 -21.39 -17.43
CA GLY A 116 -20.10 -20.23 -18.22
C GLY A 116 -21.27 -19.42 -17.68
N CYS A 117 -21.68 -19.61 -16.41
CA CYS A 117 -22.72 -18.77 -15.80
C CYS A 117 -22.42 -17.27 -15.99
N PRO A 118 -23.41 -16.47 -16.43
CA PRO A 118 -23.25 -15.04 -16.57
C PRO A 118 -23.18 -14.37 -15.19
N LEU A 119 -22.22 -13.47 -15.04
CA LEU A 119 -22.05 -12.59 -13.89
C LEU A 119 -22.15 -11.15 -14.38
N ASN A 120 -23.15 -10.43 -13.87
CA ASN A 120 -23.42 -9.07 -14.27
C ASN A 120 -22.56 -8.10 -13.46
N TYR A 121 -21.67 -7.35 -14.11
CA TYR A 121 -20.87 -6.35 -13.42
C TYR A 121 -21.29 -4.93 -13.78
N GLY A 122 -21.20 -4.04 -12.80
CA GLY A 122 -21.36 -2.60 -12.94
C GLY A 122 -20.02 -1.90 -12.75
N SER A 123 -19.77 -0.86 -13.54
CA SER A 123 -18.49 -0.16 -13.58
C SER A 123 -18.66 1.29 -13.15
N LEU A 124 -18.10 1.67 -12.00
CA LEU A 124 -18.06 3.04 -11.48
C LEU A 124 -16.66 3.62 -11.69
N ILE A 125 -16.24 3.65 -12.97
CA ILE A 125 -14.87 3.92 -13.38
C ILE A 125 -14.68 5.40 -13.74
N THR A 126 -13.66 6.04 -13.17
CA THR A 126 -13.28 7.43 -13.50
C THR A 126 -11.83 7.58 -14.01
N ASP A 127 -10.97 6.56 -13.86
CA ASP A 127 -9.56 6.61 -14.27
C ASP A 127 -9.12 5.28 -14.87
N ALA A 128 -8.50 5.31 -16.05
CA ALA A 128 -8.28 4.15 -16.92
C ALA A 128 -7.13 3.22 -16.49
N ARG A 129 -6.11 3.74 -15.78
CA ARG A 129 -4.88 2.96 -15.51
C ARG A 129 -4.98 1.99 -14.33
N SER A 130 -5.55 2.40 -13.20
CA SER A 130 -5.79 1.49 -12.06
C SER A 130 -6.81 0.39 -12.38
N VAL A 131 -7.68 0.68 -13.35
CA VAL A 131 -8.70 -0.22 -13.86
C VAL A 131 -8.13 -1.40 -14.64
N GLU A 132 -7.09 -1.19 -15.45
CA GLU A 132 -6.48 -2.29 -16.22
C GLU A 132 -5.93 -3.38 -15.30
N PHE A 133 -5.33 -3.00 -14.18
CA PHE A 133 -4.78 -3.96 -13.23
C PHE A 133 -5.86 -4.70 -12.45
N GLU A 134 -6.87 -4.00 -11.93
CA GLU A 134 -7.98 -4.65 -11.22
C GLU A 134 -8.75 -5.60 -12.14
N TRP A 135 -9.01 -5.17 -13.39
CA TRP A 135 -9.62 -6.03 -14.39
C TRP A 135 -8.76 -7.24 -14.72
N TYR A 136 -7.46 -7.07 -14.83
CA TYR A 136 -6.54 -8.17 -15.11
C TYR A 136 -6.62 -9.25 -14.02
N VAL A 137 -6.63 -8.84 -12.75
CA VAL A 137 -6.76 -9.79 -11.62
C VAL A 137 -8.13 -10.48 -11.65
N LEU A 138 -9.21 -9.71 -11.86
CA LEU A 138 -10.57 -10.25 -11.92
C LEU A 138 -10.75 -11.21 -13.10
N ASP A 139 -10.23 -10.88 -14.28
CA ASP A 139 -10.28 -11.74 -15.47
C ASP A 139 -9.59 -13.09 -15.23
N ILE A 140 -8.43 -13.11 -14.55
CA ILE A 140 -7.76 -14.37 -14.16
C ILE A 140 -8.69 -15.21 -13.26
N ILE A 141 -9.31 -14.60 -12.25
CA ILE A 141 -10.19 -15.29 -11.30
C ILE A 141 -11.41 -15.84 -12.05
N PHE A 142 -12.10 -15.02 -12.82
CA PHE A 142 -13.33 -15.43 -13.52
C PHE A 142 -13.08 -16.48 -14.60
N ARG A 143 -11.93 -16.42 -15.30
CA ARG A 143 -11.51 -17.49 -16.21
C ARG A 143 -11.22 -18.79 -15.48
N SER A 144 -10.53 -18.74 -14.33
CA SER A 144 -10.25 -19.94 -13.53
C SER A 144 -11.52 -20.63 -13.02
N LEU A 145 -12.58 -19.84 -12.78
CA LEU A 145 -13.90 -20.32 -12.35
C LEU A 145 -14.83 -20.68 -13.52
N ASN A 146 -14.44 -20.40 -14.77
CA ASN A 146 -15.30 -20.52 -15.95
C ASN A 146 -16.62 -19.75 -15.79
N ILE A 147 -16.52 -18.45 -15.46
CA ILE A 147 -17.64 -17.50 -15.37
C ILE A 147 -17.62 -16.61 -16.62
N THR A 148 -18.78 -16.28 -17.18
CA THR A 148 -18.89 -15.30 -18.27
C THR A 148 -19.24 -13.93 -17.71
N LEU A 149 -18.46 -12.92 -18.06
CA LEU A 149 -18.72 -11.55 -17.62
C LEU A 149 -19.66 -10.85 -18.58
N VAL A 150 -20.71 -10.24 -18.02
CA VAL A 150 -21.70 -9.46 -18.77
C VAL A 150 -21.77 -8.06 -18.18
N ASN A 151 -21.63 -7.03 -19.01
CA ASN A 151 -21.78 -5.67 -18.56
C ASN A 151 -23.27 -5.39 -18.29
N ALA A 152 -23.59 -4.99 -17.06
CA ALA A 152 -24.92 -4.57 -16.68
C ALA A 152 -25.16 -3.15 -17.18
N ASN A 153 -25.76 -3.02 -18.37
CA ASN A 153 -26.34 -1.75 -18.79
C ASN A 153 -27.50 -1.38 -17.85
N ASP A 154 -27.77 -0.07 -17.68
CA ASP A 154 -28.56 0.63 -16.63
C ASP A 154 -29.87 -0.02 -16.10
N ASP A 155 -30.42 -1.06 -16.73
CA ASP A 155 -31.65 -1.75 -16.31
C ASP A 155 -31.41 -3.16 -15.71
N GLY A 156 -30.17 -3.64 -15.68
CA GLY A 156 -29.80 -4.99 -15.21
C GLY A 156 -29.45 -5.06 -13.73
N LYS A 157 -29.83 -6.15 -13.05
CA LYS A 157 -29.37 -6.44 -11.68
C LYS A 157 -27.85 -6.64 -11.69
N VAL A 158 -27.12 -5.74 -11.03
CA VAL A 158 -25.67 -5.81 -10.88
C VAL A 158 -25.31 -6.80 -9.76
N ASP A 159 -24.45 -7.77 -10.07
CA ASP A 159 -23.93 -8.72 -9.08
C ASP A 159 -22.64 -8.20 -8.41
N ILE A 160 -21.78 -7.52 -9.16
CA ILE A 160 -20.50 -6.99 -8.68
C ILE A 160 -20.27 -5.57 -9.21
N PHE A 161 -19.87 -4.66 -8.33
CA PHE A 161 -19.37 -3.34 -8.72
C PHE A 161 -17.86 -3.30 -8.68
N ILE A 162 -17.26 -2.75 -9.74
CA ILE A 162 -15.82 -2.51 -9.83
C ILE A 162 -15.57 -1.01 -9.69
N CYS A 163 -14.71 -0.62 -8.74
CA CYS A 163 -14.48 0.77 -8.38
C CYS A 163 -12.98 1.03 -8.13
N SER A 164 -12.40 1.93 -8.91
CA SER A 164 -10.95 2.10 -8.99
C SER A 164 -10.34 3.09 -7.99
N GLN A 165 -11.16 3.86 -7.25
CA GLN A 165 -10.68 4.84 -6.27
C GLN A 165 -11.59 4.97 -5.04
N ALA A 166 -10.99 5.00 -3.85
CA ALA A 166 -11.69 5.20 -2.57
C ALA A 166 -12.38 6.58 -2.45
N VAL A 167 -11.92 7.61 -3.18
CA VAL A 167 -12.53 8.95 -3.18
C VAL A 167 -13.84 8.95 -3.96
N ASN A 168 -13.88 8.24 -5.09
CA ASN A 168 -15.13 7.99 -5.82
C ASN A 168 -16.00 6.95 -5.15
N LEU A 169 -15.48 6.15 -4.22
CA LEU A 169 -16.30 5.34 -3.33
C LEU A 169 -17.19 6.23 -2.45
N MET A 170 -16.74 7.38 -1.94
CA MET A 170 -17.59 8.29 -1.15
C MET A 170 -18.69 8.93 -2.00
N ASN A 171 -18.38 9.35 -3.23
CA ASN A 171 -19.36 9.92 -4.15
C ASN A 171 -20.33 8.86 -4.68
N ALA A 172 -19.82 7.68 -5.08
CA ALA A 172 -20.62 6.54 -5.49
C ALA A 172 -21.45 5.99 -4.33
N LEU A 173 -20.94 5.96 -3.10
CA LEU A 173 -21.71 5.64 -1.90
C LEU A 173 -22.84 6.66 -1.72
N ASN A 174 -22.57 7.97 -1.80
CA ASN A 174 -23.65 8.96 -1.71
C ASN A 174 -24.73 8.79 -2.79
N THR A 175 -24.35 8.35 -4.00
CA THR A 175 -25.29 8.08 -5.11
C THR A 175 -26.01 6.73 -4.96
N PHE A 176 -25.36 5.69 -4.43
CA PHE A 176 -25.95 4.37 -4.16
C PHE A 176 -26.83 4.35 -2.91
N LEU A 177 -26.38 4.98 -1.83
CA LEU A 177 -27.11 5.10 -0.56
C LEU A 177 -28.41 5.91 -0.71
N THR A 178 -28.52 6.74 -1.76
CA THR A 178 -29.73 7.50 -2.08
C THR A 178 -30.70 6.76 -3.01
N THR A 179 -30.27 5.70 -3.69
CA THR A 179 -31.07 5.01 -4.73
C THR A 179 -31.48 3.59 -4.35
N GLU A 180 -30.68 2.84 -3.60
CA GLU A 180 -31.03 1.47 -3.17
C GLU A 180 -30.68 1.21 -1.69
N ASN A 181 -31.45 0.31 -1.06
CA ASN A 181 -31.34 -0.01 0.36
C ASN A 181 -29.89 -0.35 0.77
N PRO A 182 -29.29 0.41 1.71
CA PRO A 182 -27.85 0.41 2.00
C PRO A 182 -27.30 -0.87 2.67
N HIS A 183 -28.12 -1.89 2.86
CA HIS A 183 -27.80 -3.07 3.68
C HIS A 183 -27.21 -4.26 2.91
N HIS A 184 -27.05 -4.17 1.58
CA HIS A 184 -26.62 -5.32 0.75
C HIS A 184 -25.22 -5.17 0.11
N LEU A 185 -24.60 -3.99 0.16
CA LEU A 185 -23.25 -3.80 -0.37
C LEU A 185 -22.22 -4.39 0.60
N ARG A 186 -21.46 -5.38 0.14
CA ARG A 186 -20.35 -5.99 0.88
C ARG A 186 -19.06 -5.79 0.11
N PHE A 187 -18.09 -5.17 0.77
CA PHE A 187 -16.76 -5.01 0.21
C PHE A 187 -15.95 -6.29 0.33
N THR A 188 -15.25 -6.62 -0.75
CA THR A 188 -14.20 -7.65 -0.74
C THR A 188 -12.96 -7.11 -0.02
N PHE A 189 -11.99 -7.99 0.23
CA PHE A 189 -10.73 -7.58 0.82
C PHE A 189 -9.97 -6.65 -0.15
N PRO A 190 -9.44 -5.49 0.30
CA PRO A 190 -8.67 -4.61 -0.57
C PRO A 190 -7.39 -5.31 -1.04
N HIS A 191 -7.22 -5.43 -2.36
CA HIS A 191 -6.07 -6.08 -2.98
C HIS A 191 -4.93 -5.09 -3.33
N MET A 192 -5.22 -3.79 -3.28
CA MET A 192 -4.26 -2.72 -3.50
C MET A 192 -4.38 -1.68 -2.39
N PHE A 193 -3.24 -1.16 -1.95
CA PHE A 193 -3.14 -0.09 -0.97
C PHE A 193 -2.35 1.05 -1.58
N THR A 194 -2.93 2.24 -1.57
CA THR A 194 -2.24 3.45 -2.02
C THR A 194 -1.85 4.26 -0.79
N GLU A 195 -0.60 4.67 -0.73
CA GLU A 195 -0.13 5.63 0.27
C GLU A 195 -0.25 7.04 -0.29
N PHE A 196 -0.74 7.97 0.54
CA PHE A 196 -0.70 9.38 0.19
C PHE A 196 0.75 9.87 0.21
N ARG A 197 1.28 10.13 -0.98
CA ARG A 197 2.58 10.79 -1.17
C ARG A 197 2.36 12.18 -1.71
N TRP A 198 2.93 13.16 -1.03
CA TRP A 198 3.02 14.53 -1.52
C TRP A 198 4.31 14.73 -2.32
N TYR A 199 4.24 15.55 -3.37
CA TYR A 199 5.37 15.82 -4.24
C TYR A 199 5.86 17.24 -3.99
N VAL A 200 7.14 17.36 -3.67
CA VAL A 200 7.79 18.65 -3.41
C VAL A 200 8.73 19.00 -4.56
N PRO A 201 8.93 20.30 -4.87
CA PRO A 201 9.91 20.71 -5.87
C PRO A 201 11.30 20.16 -5.57
N CYS A 202 12.04 19.81 -6.62
CA CYS A 202 13.41 19.35 -6.50
C CYS A 202 14.30 20.43 -5.87
N PRO A 203 15.25 20.06 -5.00
CA PRO A 203 16.18 21.03 -4.41
C PRO A 203 17.06 21.66 -5.50
N LYS A 204 17.28 22.97 -5.39
CA LYS A 204 18.13 23.71 -6.33
C LYS A 204 19.60 23.57 -5.92
N PRO A 205 20.55 23.62 -6.88
CA PRO A 205 21.96 23.64 -6.54
C PRO A 205 22.31 24.94 -5.80
N ASP A 206 23.19 24.84 -4.80
CA ASP A 206 23.65 26.00 -4.04
C ASP A 206 24.45 26.97 -4.93
N MET A 207 24.46 28.27 -4.57
CA MET A 207 25.15 29.30 -5.35
C MET A 207 26.67 29.08 -5.36
N ARG A 208 27.26 28.92 -6.56
CA ARG A 208 28.69 28.63 -6.78
C ARG A 208 29.67 29.70 -6.29
N HIS A 209 29.25 30.96 -6.21
CA HIS A 209 30.13 32.12 -5.96
C HIS A 209 29.95 32.75 -4.56
N GLY A 210 29.38 32.01 -3.62
CA GLY A 210 28.85 32.59 -2.39
C GLY A 210 29.84 32.82 -1.25
N ASN A 211 30.57 31.80 -0.79
CA ASN A 211 31.22 31.87 0.53
C ASN A 211 32.46 30.95 0.66
N PHE A 212 33.65 31.48 0.40
CA PHE A 212 34.92 30.74 0.61
C PHE A 212 35.13 30.30 2.07
N TYR A 213 34.50 30.97 3.04
CA TYR A 213 34.57 30.58 4.44
C TYR A 213 33.76 29.32 4.74
N LYS A 214 32.78 28.92 3.91
CA LYS A 214 31.99 27.70 4.09
C LYS A 214 32.77 26.42 3.76
N VAL A 215 33.95 26.54 3.14
CA VAL A 215 34.81 25.39 2.80
C VAL A 215 35.21 24.60 4.05
N PHE A 216 35.40 25.30 5.17
CA PHE A 216 35.68 24.69 6.45
C PHE A 216 34.67 25.13 7.49
N ASP A 217 34.37 24.23 8.44
CA ASP A 217 33.59 24.59 9.61
C ASP A 217 34.28 25.70 10.40
N ALA A 218 33.48 26.55 11.05
CA ALA A 218 33.97 27.66 11.86
C ALA A 218 34.99 27.21 12.93
N SER A 219 34.82 26.00 13.47
CA SER A 219 35.73 25.40 14.44
C SER A 219 37.12 25.14 13.86
N LEU A 220 37.22 24.72 12.60
CA LEU A 220 38.50 24.45 11.94
C LEU A 220 39.23 25.75 11.62
N TRP A 221 38.49 26.77 11.15
CA TRP A 221 39.06 28.12 10.97
C TRP A 221 39.65 28.66 12.27
N LEU A 222 38.91 28.55 13.37
CA LEU A 222 39.39 28.96 14.69
C LEU A 222 40.67 28.22 15.06
N LEU A 223 40.70 26.89 14.88
CA LEU A 223 41.87 26.07 15.20
C LEU A 223 43.09 26.45 14.35
N PHE A 224 42.91 26.75 13.06
CA PHE A 224 43.96 27.26 12.19
C PHE A 224 44.56 28.57 12.72
N PHE A 225 43.73 29.57 13.08
CA PHE A 225 44.25 30.82 13.64
C PHE A 225 44.96 30.61 14.98
N VAL A 226 44.42 29.77 15.85
CA VAL A 226 45.04 29.44 17.14
C VAL A 226 46.41 28.78 16.94
N THR A 227 46.53 27.83 16.01
CA THR A 227 47.84 27.19 15.72
C THR A 227 48.86 28.20 15.21
N CYS A 228 48.50 29.12 14.31
CA CYS A 228 49.39 30.20 13.86
C CYS A 228 49.88 31.08 15.02
N VAL A 229 49.01 31.44 15.96
CA VAL A 229 49.39 32.20 17.16
C VAL A 229 50.34 31.39 18.05
N LEU A 230 50.04 30.11 18.29
CA LEU A 230 50.89 29.22 19.09
C LEU A 230 52.29 29.09 18.49
N PHE A 231 52.42 28.89 17.17
CA PHE A 231 53.72 28.83 16.50
C PHE A 231 54.49 30.16 16.61
N SER A 232 53.79 31.28 16.51
CA SER A 232 54.39 32.62 16.67
C SER A 232 54.98 32.82 18.07
N VAL A 233 54.28 32.34 19.10
CA VAL A 233 54.74 32.35 20.51
C VAL A 233 55.89 31.36 20.72
N ILE A 234 55.81 30.14 20.17
CA ILE A 234 56.87 29.13 20.29
C ILE A 234 58.18 29.65 19.68
N ILE A 235 58.13 30.21 18.47
CA ILE A 235 59.31 30.77 17.81
C ILE A 235 59.91 31.93 18.62
N PHE A 236 59.05 32.81 19.15
CA PHE A 236 59.46 33.91 20.02
C PHE A 236 60.14 33.42 21.31
N LEU A 237 59.55 32.44 22.00
CA LEU A 237 60.13 31.85 23.22
C LEU A 237 61.44 31.11 22.92
N MET A 238 61.49 30.31 21.86
CA MET A 238 62.70 29.63 21.42
C MET A 238 63.81 30.61 21.09
N ARG A 239 63.51 31.76 20.49
CA ARG A 239 64.51 32.82 20.26
C ARG A 239 64.98 33.42 21.59
N LYS A 240 64.08 33.70 22.53
CA LYS A 240 64.39 34.33 23.83
C LYS A 240 65.28 33.45 24.72
N SER A 241 65.16 32.13 24.62
CA SER A 241 65.95 31.18 25.41
C SER A 241 67.42 31.01 24.98
N PHE A 242 67.85 31.57 23.85
CA PHE A 242 69.23 31.43 23.34
C PHE A 242 69.85 32.79 23.04
N VAL A 243 71.11 32.98 23.43
CA VAL A 243 71.81 34.28 23.31
C VAL A 243 72.22 34.58 21.85
N ASP A 244 72.61 33.55 21.08
CA ASP A 244 73.19 33.69 19.72
C ASP A 244 72.18 33.62 18.57
N GLY A 245 71.28 34.59 18.41
CA GLY A 245 70.33 34.59 17.28
C GLY A 245 70.00 35.96 16.71
N ASP A 246 69.17 35.99 15.67
CA ASP A 246 68.84 37.23 14.96
C ASP A 246 68.00 38.17 15.82
N ALA A 247 68.32 39.48 15.79
CA ALA A 247 67.66 40.50 16.60
C ALA A 247 66.17 40.66 16.24
N ASN A 248 65.80 40.45 14.98
CA ASN A 248 64.45 40.70 14.48
C ASN A 248 63.40 39.73 15.05
N TYR A 249 63.76 38.46 15.30
CA TYR A 249 62.84 37.48 15.92
C TYR A 249 62.63 37.68 17.42
N GLN A 250 63.24 38.70 18.03
CA GLN A 250 62.92 39.10 19.41
C GLN A 250 61.61 39.88 19.50
N ASN A 251 61.03 40.33 18.39
CA ASN A 251 59.72 40.99 18.39
C ASN A 251 58.61 39.97 18.05
N ILE A 252 57.65 39.80 18.96
CA ILE A 252 56.52 38.89 18.76
C ILE A 252 55.65 39.27 17.55
N SER A 253 55.56 40.56 17.23
CA SER A 253 54.83 41.01 16.05
C SER A 253 55.53 40.61 14.75
N TYR A 254 56.87 40.60 14.76
CA TYR A 254 57.66 40.17 13.60
C TYR A 254 57.59 38.65 13.42
N THR A 255 57.63 37.86 14.50
CA THR A 255 57.43 36.41 14.41
C THR A 255 56.02 36.06 13.93
N GLY A 256 55.01 36.79 14.41
CA GLY A 256 53.62 36.68 13.92
C GLY A 256 53.49 36.97 12.43
N TYR A 257 54.12 38.04 11.94
CA TYR A 257 54.16 38.36 10.51
C TYR A 257 54.82 37.25 9.70
N CYS A 258 55.95 36.70 10.15
CA CYS A 258 56.64 35.61 9.47
C CYS A 258 55.78 34.33 9.40
N VAL A 259 55.10 33.97 10.48
CA VAL A 259 54.18 32.82 10.49
C VAL A 259 52.99 33.05 9.58
N TRP A 260 52.45 34.27 9.54
CA TRP A 260 51.37 34.62 8.60
C TRP A 260 51.81 34.57 7.14
N ALA A 261 53.03 35.03 6.83
CA ALA A 261 53.61 34.90 5.50
C ALA A 261 53.69 33.42 5.08
N ILE A 262 54.20 32.54 5.96
CA ILE A 262 54.24 31.09 5.70
C ILE A 262 52.84 30.51 5.51
N ALA A 263 51.89 30.89 6.37
CA ALA A 263 50.50 30.42 6.31
C ALA A 263 49.80 30.80 4.99
N THR A 264 50.17 31.94 4.42
CA THR A 264 49.70 32.43 3.11
C THR A 264 50.56 31.96 1.94
N SER A 265 51.49 31.02 2.17
CA SER A 265 52.43 30.48 1.18
C SER A 265 53.36 31.54 0.55
N VAL A 266 53.68 32.60 1.30
CA VAL A 266 54.62 33.65 0.93
C VAL A 266 55.97 33.44 1.64
N SER A 267 57.06 33.67 0.91
CA SER A 267 58.42 33.57 1.46
C SER A 267 58.68 34.57 2.59
N VAL A 268 59.36 34.12 3.64
CA VAL A 268 59.76 34.97 4.77
C VAL A 268 60.92 35.89 4.34
N PRO A 269 60.92 37.18 4.75
CA PRO A 269 61.95 38.15 4.33
C PRO A 269 63.35 37.85 4.87
N GLU A 270 63.48 37.26 6.06
CA GLU A 270 64.76 36.86 6.65
C GLU A 270 64.73 35.37 7.02
N MET A 271 65.83 34.65 6.81
CA MET A 271 65.94 33.21 7.10
C MET A 271 66.53 32.99 8.49
N PRO A 272 65.96 32.09 9.33
CA PRO A 272 66.51 31.81 10.65
C PRO A 272 67.90 31.16 10.55
N LYS A 273 68.87 31.70 11.30
CA LYS A 273 70.27 31.21 11.28
C LYS A 273 70.50 29.96 12.13
N THR A 274 69.77 29.79 13.24
CA THR A 274 70.00 28.67 14.17
C THR A 274 69.26 27.40 13.74
N THR A 275 69.90 26.23 13.93
CA THR A 275 69.32 24.93 13.54
C THR A 275 67.98 24.63 14.24
N ARG A 276 67.83 25.04 15.50
CA ARG A 276 66.59 24.81 16.27
C ARG A 276 65.41 25.62 15.73
N LEU A 277 65.64 26.90 15.40
CA LEU A 277 64.61 27.72 14.76
C LEU A 277 64.31 27.20 13.35
N ARG A 278 65.31 26.76 12.59
CA ARG A 278 65.09 26.12 11.27
C ARG A 278 64.17 24.89 11.36
N ILE A 279 64.35 24.03 12.36
CA ILE A 279 63.46 22.87 12.56
C ILE A 279 62.02 23.35 12.83
N ALA A 280 61.83 24.33 13.73
CA ALA A 280 60.50 24.88 14.02
C ALA A 280 59.84 25.50 12.77
N PHE A 281 60.62 26.23 11.96
CA PHE A 281 60.18 26.80 10.69
C PHE A 281 59.80 25.72 9.65
N ILE A 282 60.58 24.64 9.56
CA ILE A 282 60.25 23.51 8.66
C ILE A 282 58.92 22.86 9.07
N VAL A 283 58.66 22.71 10.37
CA VAL A 283 57.40 22.13 10.88
C VAL A 283 56.20 23.00 10.51
N ILE A 284 56.27 24.33 10.71
CA ILE A 284 55.17 25.24 10.33
C ILE A 284 55.01 25.30 8.80
N ILE A 285 56.09 25.28 8.03
CA ILE A 285 56.02 25.21 6.57
C ILE A 285 55.30 23.94 6.12
N ALA A 286 55.63 22.78 6.69
CA ALA A 286 54.97 21.51 6.37
C ALA A 286 53.48 21.52 6.75
N TYR A 287 53.13 22.08 7.92
CA TYR A 287 51.75 22.27 8.34
C TYR A 287 50.97 23.19 7.39
N SER A 288 51.52 24.37 7.09
CA SER A 288 50.89 25.35 6.20
C SER A 288 50.72 24.79 4.78
N PHE A 289 51.72 24.06 4.27
CA PHE A 289 51.61 23.37 2.99
C PHE A 289 50.44 22.37 2.98
N ALA A 290 50.35 21.50 3.99
CA ALA A 290 49.26 20.55 4.11
C ALA A 290 47.88 21.25 4.19
N MET A 291 47.75 22.28 5.03
CA MET A 291 46.51 23.04 5.16
C MET A 291 46.10 23.75 3.86
N SER A 292 47.05 24.34 3.14
CA SER A 292 46.79 24.98 1.85
C SER A 292 46.35 23.96 0.79
N THR A 293 46.97 22.78 0.74
CA THR A 293 46.55 21.71 -0.19
C THR A 293 45.13 21.23 0.11
N VAL A 294 44.80 21.00 1.38
CA VAL A 294 43.45 20.57 1.81
C VAL A 294 42.40 21.64 1.49
N PHE A 295 42.70 22.91 1.77
CA PHE A 295 41.81 24.01 1.45
C PHE A 295 41.56 24.09 -0.07
N GLN A 296 42.62 24.02 -0.88
CA GLN A 296 42.51 24.05 -2.34
C GLN A 296 41.69 22.86 -2.89
N SER A 297 41.84 21.65 -2.34
CA SER A 297 41.05 20.49 -2.79
C SER A 297 39.57 20.62 -2.45
N PHE A 298 39.21 21.08 -1.25
CA PHE A 298 37.81 21.25 -0.88
C PHE A 298 37.16 22.45 -1.58
N PHE A 299 37.92 23.53 -1.78
CA PHE A 299 37.44 24.70 -2.51
C PHE A 299 37.18 24.38 -3.98
N THR A 300 38.08 23.65 -4.64
CA THR A 300 37.85 23.19 -6.03
C THR A 300 36.66 22.26 -6.14
N SER A 301 36.48 21.34 -5.19
CA SER A 301 35.29 20.48 -5.12
C SER A 301 33.99 21.30 -5.03
N HIS A 302 33.93 22.30 -4.14
CA HIS A 302 32.75 23.17 -4.01
C HIS A 302 32.45 24.00 -5.26
N LEU A 303 33.48 24.39 -6.03
CA LEU A 303 33.29 25.12 -7.28
C LEU A 303 32.75 24.23 -8.41
N ILE A 304 33.16 22.96 -8.44
CA ILE A 304 32.68 21.98 -9.42
C ILE A 304 31.27 21.50 -9.06
N GLU A 305 31.06 21.16 -7.79
CA GLU A 305 29.81 20.60 -7.29
C GLU A 305 29.42 21.28 -5.95
N PRO A 306 28.62 22.35 -5.99
CA PRO A 306 28.31 23.17 -4.80
C PRO A 306 27.37 22.48 -3.80
N GLY A 307 26.89 21.26 -4.10
CA GLY A 307 25.82 20.61 -3.37
C GLY A 307 24.43 21.18 -3.72
N PHE A 308 23.41 20.67 -3.05
CA PHE A 308 22.02 21.06 -3.21
C PHE A 308 21.47 21.66 -1.93
N GLU A 309 20.49 22.56 -2.07
CA GLU A 309 19.71 23.04 -0.94
C GLU A 309 19.06 21.89 -0.18
N LYS A 310 18.82 22.08 1.12
CA LYS A 310 18.08 21.12 1.94
C LYS A 310 16.71 20.85 1.31
N GLN A 311 16.44 19.57 1.02
CA GLN A 311 15.14 19.11 0.53
C GLN A 311 14.05 19.37 1.59
N LEU A 312 12.88 19.79 1.12
CA LEU A 312 11.70 19.97 1.97
C LEU A 312 11.22 18.62 2.48
N SER A 313 11.29 18.42 3.80
CA SER A 313 10.85 17.16 4.41
C SER A 313 9.60 17.30 5.27
N SER A 314 9.29 18.50 5.77
CA SER A 314 8.16 18.72 6.68
C SER A 314 7.16 19.73 6.14
N PHE A 315 5.91 19.59 6.60
CA PHE A 315 4.82 20.50 6.22
C PHE A 315 5.13 21.94 6.66
N ASP A 316 5.71 22.10 7.84
CA ASP A 316 6.11 23.41 8.37
C ASP A 316 7.16 24.10 7.49
N GLU A 317 8.15 23.35 6.97
CA GLU A 317 9.15 23.89 6.05
C GLU A 317 8.52 24.33 4.73
N LEU A 318 7.55 23.56 4.24
CA LEU A 318 6.82 23.85 3.00
C LEU A 318 5.99 25.13 3.14
N GLN A 319 5.24 25.27 4.24
CA GLN A 319 4.45 26.46 4.53
C GLN A 319 5.34 27.69 4.73
N LYS A 320 6.48 27.54 5.42
CA LYS A 320 7.44 28.63 5.62
C LYS A 320 8.06 29.13 4.31
N LYS A 321 8.26 28.24 3.32
CA LYS A 321 8.70 28.63 1.97
C LYS A 321 7.56 29.22 1.10
N GLY A 322 6.34 29.33 1.63
CA GLY A 322 5.19 29.92 0.94
C GLY A 322 4.53 28.98 -0.07
N PHE A 323 4.82 27.68 0.01
CA PHE A 323 4.12 26.68 -0.80
C PHE A 323 2.78 26.31 -0.13
N TYR A 324 1.76 26.10 -0.95
CA TYR A 324 0.45 25.61 -0.55
C TYR A 324 0.24 24.24 -1.18
N LEU A 325 -0.33 23.30 -0.40
CA LEU A 325 -0.71 22.01 -0.93
C LEU A 325 -1.98 22.17 -1.78
N THR A 326 -1.88 21.76 -3.03
CA THR A 326 -3.01 21.64 -3.94
C THR A 326 -3.29 20.17 -4.19
N TRP A 327 -4.57 19.83 -4.36
CA TRP A 327 -5.01 18.48 -4.71
C TRP A 327 -5.17 18.41 -6.23
N ALA A 328 -4.77 17.28 -6.83
CA ALA A 328 -4.55 17.14 -8.27
C ALA A 328 -5.82 17.19 -9.16
N GLU A 329 -7.01 17.43 -8.61
CA GLU A 329 -8.24 17.56 -9.42
C GLU A 329 -8.34 18.88 -10.21
N GLU A 330 -7.38 19.80 -10.05
CA GLU A 330 -7.45 21.15 -10.64
C GLU A 330 -6.33 21.48 -11.64
N TYR A 331 -5.86 20.51 -12.44
CA TYR A 331 -4.92 20.76 -13.54
C TYR A 331 -5.40 20.18 -14.87
N THR A 332 -6.17 20.98 -15.63
CA THR A 332 -6.29 20.81 -17.08
C THR A 332 -5.22 21.59 -17.87
N ASN A 333 -4.39 22.43 -17.23
CA ASN A 333 -3.40 23.26 -17.93
C ASN A 333 -2.11 23.51 -17.11
N GLY A 334 -1.44 22.47 -16.61
CA GLY A 334 -0.15 22.62 -15.93
C GLY A 334 0.75 21.40 -16.10
N VAL A 335 2.02 21.68 -16.34
CA VAL A 335 3.11 20.76 -16.73
C VAL A 335 3.02 19.38 -16.07
N VAL A 336 2.97 18.35 -16.92
CA VAL A 336 3.05 16.93 -16.58
C VAL A 336 4.40 16.63 -15.94
N CYS A 337 4.40 16.24 -14.66
CA CYS A 337 5.47 15.42 -14.11
C CYS A 337 5.07 13.96 -14.32
N GLU A 338 5.64 13.33 -15.35
CA GLU A 338 5.48 11.90 -15.61
C GLU A 338 6.01 11.10 -14.42
N PHE A 339 5.15 10.26 -13.85
CA PHE A 339 5.55 9.20 -12.95
C PHE A 339 6.26 8.11 -13.75
N TYR A 340 7.59 8.08 -13.68
CA TYR A 340 8.33 6.86 -13.93
C TYR A 340 8.44 6.10 -12.61
N GLU A 341 7.70 5.00 -12.48
CA GLU A 341 8.02 3.95 -11.51
C GLU A 341 9.03 3.00 -12.16
N PHE A 342 10.10 2.69 -11.43
CA PHE A 342 11.04 1.61 -11.73
C PHE A 342 10.51 0.27 -11.22
#